data_AF-A0A0A9AZS8-F1
#
_entry.id   AF-A0A0A9AZS8-F1
#
_cell.length_a   1.000
_cell.length_b   1.000
_cell.length_c   1.000
_cell.angle_alpha   90.00
_cell.angle_beta   90.00
_cell.angle_gamma   90.00
#
_symmetry.space_group_name_H-M   'P 1'
#
loop_
_entity.id
_entity.type
_entity.pdbx_description
1 polymer ?
#
loop_
_entity_poly.entity_id
_entity_poly.type
_entity_poly.pdbx_seq_one_letter_code
_entity_poly.pdbx_strand_id
1 'polypeptide(L)'
;MLSLEIWYMMVLVVLTGHLDDAEIAVGSVSICMNLNGWEAMLFIGLNAAISVRVSNELGSGRPRAAKYAVMAVIVQSLLIGLVAMAVILAYRNSFAVLFTADRDMQAAVGKVAYLLAVTMVLNSVQPVISGVAIGGGWQALVAYINLGCYYVFGLPLGFCLGYLLHLGPQGIWAGMLCGTALQTLILLVVIWKTDWEAEAAQANERISAWGGECESKQLEKGDSNSDPKEAFRV
;
A
#
# COMPACT_ATOMS: atom_id res chain seq x y z
N MET A 1 6.32 -7.77 -2.18
CA MET A 1 6.00 -6.33 -2.29
C MET A 1 6.07 -5.65 -0.92
N LEU A 2 5.23 -6.04 0.05
CA LEU A 2 5.18 -5.43 1.39
C LEU A 2 6.50 -5.53 2.18
N SER A 3 7.27 -6.61 2.01
CA SER A 3 8.60 -6.73 2.60
C SER A 3 9.59 -5.67 2.10
N LEU A 4 9.51 -5.28 0.83
CA LEU A 4 10.38 -4.23 0.26
C LEU A 4 10.09 -2.87 0.91
N GLU A 5 8.82 -2.59 1.23
CA GLU A 5 8.42 -1.37 1.93
C GLU A 5 8.92 -1.35 3.38
N ILE A 6 8.78 -2.46 4.10
CA ILE A 6 9.28 -2.58 5.48
C ILE A 6 10.81 -2.44 5.51
N TRP A 7 11.52 -3.16 4.64
CA TRP A 7 12.97 -3.08 4.58
C TRP A 7 13.45 -1.69 4.19
N TYR A 8 12.72 -0.99 3.33
CA TYR A 8 13.02 0.39 2.99
C TYR A 8 13.00 1.29 4.23
N MET A 9 11.96 1.21 5.07
CA MET A 9 11.90 1.96 6.32
C MET A 9 13.00 1.55 7.33
N MET A 10 13.41 0.28 7.35
CA MET A 10 14.51 -0.17 8.22
C MET A 10 15.86 0.40 7.78
N VAL A 11 16.09 0.52 6.47
CA VAL A 11 17.30 1.18 5.94
C VAL A 11 17.37 2.63 6.41
N LEU A 12 16.25 3.34 6.49
CA LEU A 12 16.22 4.70 7.02
C LEU A 12 16.81 4.77 8.42
N VAL A 13 16.35 3.89 9.33
CA VAL A 13 16.84 3.83 10.72
C VAL A 13 18.33 3.52 10.76
N VAL A 14 18.78 2.55 9.96
CA VAL A 14 20.19 2.16 9.88
C VAL A 14 21.08 3.31 9.39
N LEU A 15 20.66 4.01 8.33
CA LEU A 15 21.40 5.17 7.82
C LEU A 15 21.43 6.30 8.87
N THR A 16 20.32 6.58 9.54
CA THR A 16 20.30 7.61 10.59
C THR A 16 21.20 7.30 11.78
N GLY A 17 21.49 6.02 12.05
CA GLY A 17 22.41 5.60 13.10
C GLY A 17 23.89 5.83 12.81
N HIS A 18 24.25 6.20 11.58
CA HIS A 18 25.62 6.52 11.20
C HIS A 18 25.90 8.03 11.14
N LEU A 19 25.00 8.85 11.70
CA LEU A 19 25.20 10.30 11.84
C LEU A 19 25.93 10.62 13.15
N ASP A 20 26.61 11.77 13.21
CA ASP A 20 27.43 12.17 14.37
C ASP A 20 26.64 12.24 15.69
N ASP A 21 25.37 12.68 15.66
CA ASP A 21 24.43 12.69 16.79
C ASP A 21 23.45 11.50 16.74
N ALA A 22 23.96 10.27 16.61
CA ALA A 22 23.16 9.06 16.36
C ALA A 22 22.02 8.84 17.38
N GLU A 23 22.22 9.16 18.66
CA GLU A 23 21.20 8.97 19.69
C GLU A 23 19.95 9.83 19.45
N ILE A 24 20.15 11.14 19.21
CA ILE A 24 19.04 12.08 18.96
C ILE A 24 18.45 11.85 17.56
N ALA A 25 19.30 11.59 16.57
CA ALA A 25 18.89 11.31 15.19
C ALA A 25 17.99 10.06 15.11
N VAL A 26 18.46 8.93 15.63
CA VAL A 26 17.71 7.67 15.63
C VAL A 26 16.50 7.78 16.53
N GLY A 27 16.66 8.30 17.76
CA GLY A 27 15.55 8.43 18.71
C GLY A 27 14.38 9.25 18.17
N SER A 28 14.67 10.42 17.57
CA SER A 28 13.63 11.27 16.99
C SER A 28 12.91 10.63 15.80
N VAL A 29 13.65 9.96 14.92
CA VAL A 29 13.09 9.22 13.78
C VAL A 29 12.27 8.03 14.24
N SER A 30 12.76 7.25 15.22
CA SER A 30 12.07 6.08 15.77
C SER A 30 10.75 6.44 16.45
N ILE A 31 10.67 7.57 17.16
CA ILE A 31 9.41 8.08 17.73
C ILE A 31 8.41 8.38 16.61
N CYS A 32 8.84 9.09 15.56
CA CYS A 32 7.98 9.38 14.42
C CYS A 32 7.55 8.10 13.68
N MET A 33 8.45 7.13 13.52
CA MET A 33 8.15 5.85 12.87
C MET A 33 7.16 4.98 13.67
N ASN A 34 7.16 5.08 15.00
CA ASN A 34 6.14 4.42 15.83
C ASN A 34 4.74 4.95 15.52
N LEU A 35 4.58 6.27 15.42
CA LEU A 35 3.30 6.89 15.04
C LEU A 35 2.89 6.51 13.62
N ASN A 36 3.83 6.53 12.68
CA ASN A 36 3.59 6.03 11.32
C ASN A 36 3.18 4.54 11.32
N GLY A 37 3.72 3.73 12.24
CA GLY A 37 3.33 2.33 12.42
C GLY A 37 1.88 2.14 12.85
N TRP A 38 1.37 3.00 13.76
CA TRP A 38 -0.05 2.97 14.16
C TRP A 38 -0.97 3.30 12.99
N GLU A 39 -0.62 4.31 12.21
CA GLU A 39 -1.35 4.65 10.99
C GLU A 39 -1.27 3.51 9.96
N ALA A 40 -0.10 2.91 9.77
CA ALA A 40 0.10 1.80 8.84
C ALA A 40 -0.82 0.60 9.15
N MET A 41 -1.10 0.30 10.42
CA MET A 41 -2.02 -0.78 10.79
C MET A 41 -3.45 -0.54 10.26
N LEU A 42 -3.90 0.72 10.27
CA LEU A 42 -5.19 1.10 9.69
C LEU A 42 -5.19 0.85 8.18
N PHE A 43 -4.13 1.26 7.48
CA PHE A 43 -4.04 1.10 6.02
C PHE A 43 -3.76 -0.32 5.56
N ILE A 44 -3.13 -1.17 6.38
CA ILE A 44 -3.04 -2.61 6.13
C ILE A 44 -4.44 -3.24 6.14
N GLY A 45 -5.32 -2.80 7.05
CA GLY A 45 -6.73 -3.21 7.05
C GLY A 45 -7.45 -2.82 5.76
N LEU A 46 -7.27 -1.58 5.30
CA LEU A 46 -7.84 -1.11 4.03
C LEU A 46 -7.26 -1.85 2.82
N ASN A 47 -5.96 -2.14 2.81
CA ASN A 47 -5.28 -2.94 1.79
C ASN A 47 -5.94 -4.32 1.64
N ALA A 48 -6.16 -5.02 2.75
CA ALA A 48 -6.81 -6.33 2.73
C ALA A 48 -8.26 -6.24 2.22
N ALA A 49 -9.01 -5.25 2.69
CA ALA A 49 -10.41 -5.06 2.30
C ALA A 49 -10.57 -4.75 0.79
N ILE A 50 -9.75 -3.85 0.24
CA ILE A 50 -9.81 -3.54 -1.19
C ILE A 50 -9.32 -4.69 -2.04
N SER A 51 -8.28 -5.41 -1.61
CA SER A 51 -7.77 -6.58 -2.32
C SER A 51 -8.88 -7.61 -2.55
N VAL A 52 -9.59 -8.01 -1.50
CA VAL A 52 -10.72 -8.94 -1.60
C VAL A 52 -11.83 -8.39 -2.48
N ARG A 53 -12.19 -7.10 -2.31
CA ARG A 53 -13.27 -6.50 -3.09
C ARG A 53 -12.95 -6.44 -4.59
N VAL A 54 -11.73 -6.04 -4.95
CA VAL A 54 -11.28 -5.98 -6.35
C VAL A 54 -11.22 -7.39 -6.95
N SER A 55 -10.67 -8.37 -6.23
CA SER A 55 -10.65 -9.77 -6.69
C SER A 55 -12.05 -10.32 -6.95
N ASN A 56 -13.00 -10.07 -6.05
CA ASN A 56 -14.38 -10.56 -6.21
C ASN A 56 -15.10 -9.86 -7.37
N GLU A 57 -14.97 -8.54 -7.51
CA GLU A 57 -15.61 -7.80 -8.59
C GLU A 57 -15.03 -8.20 -9.96
N LEU A 58 -13.71 -8.33 -10.08
CA LEU A 58 -13.05 -8.81 -11.31
C LEU A 58 -13.45 -10.26 -11.62
N GLY A 59 -13.41 -11.16 -10.64
CA GLY A 59 -13.79 -12.57 -10.81
C GLY A 59 -15.27 -12.77 -11.16
N SER A 60 -16.14 -11.83 -10.78
CA SER A 60 -17.56 -11.83 -11.16
C SER A 60 -17.85 -11.16 -12.51
N GLY A 61 -16.81 -10.74 -13.26
CA GLY A 61 -16.98 -10.06 -14.55
C GLY A 61 -17.62 -8.66 -14.43
N ARG A 62 -17.41 -7.96 -13.31
CA ARG A 62 -17.96 -6.61 -13.05
C ARG A 62 -16.85 -5.54 -13.00
N PRO A 63 -16.17 -5.25 -14.12
CA PRO A 63 -15.02 -4.34 -14.17
C PRO A 63 -15.34 -2.90 -13.78
N ARG A 64 -16.55 -2.41 -14.10
CA ARG A 64 -17.01 -1.09 -13.69
C ARG A 64 -17.10 -0.97 -12.17
N ALA A 65 -17.63 -2.00 -11.50
CA ALA A 65 -17.75 -2.01 -10.04
C ALA A 65 -16.38 -2.08 -9.36
N ALA A 66 -15.43 -2.85 -9.93
CA ALA A 66 -14.04 -2.87 -9.48
C ALA A 66 -13.41 -1.46 -9.55
N LYS A 67 -13.55 -0.77 -10.69
CA LYS A 67 -13.04 0.61 -10.86
C LYS A 67 -13.64 1.59 -9.85
N TYR A 68 -14.95 1.51 -9.59
CA TYR A 68 -15.60 2.37 -8.59
C TYR A 68 -15.11 2.05 -7.17
N ALA A 69 -14.92 0.78 -6.82
CA ALA A 69 -14.38 0.39 -5.52
C ALA A 69 -12.97 0.97 -5.31
N VAL A 70 -12.13 0.93 -6.34
CA VAL A 70 -10.77 1.48 -6.34
C VAL A 70 -10.78 2.99 -6.16
N MET A 71 -11.60 3.72 -6.94
CA MET A 71 -11.74 5.17 -6.77
C MET A 71 -12.24 5.56 -5.38
N ALA A 72 -13.25 4.86 -4.87
CA ALA A 72 -13.82 5.14 -3.56
C ALA A 72 -12.79 4.97 -2.44
N VAL A 73 -12.01 3.89 -2.47
CA VAL A 73 -11.01 3.65 -1.42
C VAL A 73 -9.82 4.61 -1.51
N ILE A 74 -9.40 5.03 -2.71
CA ILE A 74 -8.31 6.01 -2.88
C ILE A 74 -8.75 7.37 -2.31
N VAL A 75 -9.98 7.80 -2.58
CA VAL A 75 -10.52 9.05 -2.03
C VAL A 75 -10.64 8.95 -0.51
N GLN A 76 -11.18 7.84 0.00
CA GLN A 76 -11.32 7.63 1.44
C GLN A 76 -9.96 7.59 2.14
N SER A 77 -8.97 6.92 1.56
CA SER A 77 -7.64 6.82 2.14
C SER A 77 -6.93 8.16 2.16
N LEU A 78 -7.04 8.94 1.08
CA LEU A 78 -6.51 10.30 1.02
C LEU A 78 -7.16 11.20 2.08
N LEU A 79 -8.47 11.12 2.29
CA LEU A 79 -9.16 11.88 3.34
C LEU A 79 -8.66 11.51 4.73
N ILE A 80 -8.50 10.22 5.02
CA ILE A 80 -7.96 9.74 6.30
C ILE A 80 -6.52 10.24 6.49
N GLY A 81 -5.67 10.14 5.45
CA GLY A 81 -4.30 10.63 5.49
C GLY A 81 -4.21 12.15 5.70
N LEU A 82 -5.11 12.93 5.09
CA LEU A 82 -5.18 14.39 5.31
C LEU A 82 -5.59 14.75 6.73
N VAL A 83 -6.53 14.00 7.32
CA VAL A 83 -6.89 14.18 8.75
C VAL A 83 -5.70 13.81 9.64
N ALA A 84 -5.02 12.70 9.37
CA ALA A 84 -3.82 12.30 10.12
C ALA A 84 -2.71 13.37 10.04
N MET A 85 -2.45 13.91 8.85
CA MET A 85 -1.53 15.03 8.62
C MET A 85 -1.92 16.25 9.46
N ALA A 86 -3.19 16.65 9.43
CA ALA A 86 -3.68 17.80 10.18
C ALA A 86 -3.49 17.61 11.70
N VAL A 87 -3.77 16.41 12.21
CA VAL A 87 -3.58 16.06 13.63
C VAL A 87 -2.10 16.14 14.00
N ILE A 88 -1.20 15.51 13.23
CA ILE A 88 0.24 15.55 13.53
C ILE A 88 0.78 16.97 13.48
N LEU A 89 0.38 17.78 12.49
CA LEU A 89 0.84 19.17 12.40
C LEU A 89 0.32 20.04 13.55
N ALA A 90 -0.92 19.82 14.00
CA ALA A 90 -1.50 20.52 15.14
C ALA A 90 -0.75 20.21 16.45
N TYR A 91 -0.39 18.94 16.67
CA TYR A 91 0.26 18.48 17.90
C TYR A 91 1.78 18.34 17.79
N ARG A 92 2.40 18.86 16.71
CA ARG A 92 3.80 18.57 16.35
C ARG A 92 4.83 18.81 17.45
N ASN A 93 4.60 19.83 18.29
CA ASN A 93 5.52 20.24 19.35
C ASN A 93 5.20 19.59 20.70
N SER A 94 4.10 18.84 20.80
CA SER A 94 3.55 18.37 22.07
C SER A 94 3.46 16.86 22.16
N PHE A 95 3.29 16.15 21.04
CA PHE A 95 3.13 14.68 21.07
C PHE A 95 4.40 13.96 21.55
N ALA A 96 5.59 14.54 21.34
CA ALA A 96 6.87 13.95 21.73
C ALA A 96 7.00 13.73 23.25
N VAL A 97 6.26 14.51 24.05
CA VAL A 97 6.22 14.39 25.53
C VAL A 97 5.68 13.03 25.97
N LEU A 98 4.87 12.35 25.14
CA LEU A 98 4.36 11.01 25.42
C LEU A 98 5.44 9.92 25.33
N PHE A 99 6.53 10.19 24.61
CA PHE A 99 7.58 9.21 24.32
C PHE A 99 8.88 9.48 25.09
N THR A 100 9.21 10.74 25.37
CA THR A 100 10.46 11.10 26.04
C THR A 100 10.33 12.34 26.92
N ALA A 101 11.06 12.34 28.04
CA ALA A 101 11.18 13.50 28.92
C ALA A 101 12.30 14.47 28.49
N ASP A 102 13.19 14.04 27.59
CA ASP A 102 14.32 14.85 27.11
C ASP A 102 13.83 15.97 26.17
N ARG A 103 14.22 17.21 26.49
CA ARG A 103 13.85 18.41 25.74
C ARG A 103 14.56 18.49 24.39
N ASP A 104 15.79 18.03 24.29
CA ASP A 104 16.56 18.07 23.04
C ASP A 104 15.97 17.07 22.04
N MET A 105 15.56 15.90 22.53
CA MET A 105 14.84 14.91 21.72
C MET A 105 13.44 15.40 21.31
N GLN A 106 12.68 16.05 22.20
CA GLN A 106 11.40 16.66 21.85
C GLN A 106 11.54 17.70 20.73
N ALA A 107 12.57 18.55 20.80
CA ALA A 107 12.85 19.55 19.78
C ALA A 107 13.24 18.90 18.42
N ALA A 108 14.03 17.83 18.46
CA ALA A 108 14.38 17.05 17.26
C ALA A 108 13.15 16.40 16.62
N VAL A 109 12.29 15.76 17.42
CA VAL A 109 11.01 15.19 16.96
C VAL A 109 10.15 16.26 16.30
N GLY A 110 10.01 17.44 16.91
CA GLY A 110 9.22 18.54 16.35
C GLY A 110 9.72 19.02 14.97
N LYS A 111 11.04 18.97 14.73
CA LYS A 111 11.64 19.28 13.41
C LYS A 111 11.33 18.19 12.38
N VAL A 112 11.36 16.92 12.77
CA VAL A 112 11.10 15.77 11.88
C VAL A 112 9.60 15.55 11.64
N ALA A 113 8.74 16.00 12.57
CA ALA A 113 7.29 15.83 12.52
C ALA A 113 6.64 16.40 11.25
N TYR A 114 7.21 17.44 10.63
CA TYR A 114 6.75 17.95 9.34
C TYR A 114 6.89 16.91 8.22
N LEU A 115 8.02 16.21 8.18
CA LEU A 115 8.23 15.12 7.21
C LEU A 115 7.35 13.92 7.52
N LEU A 116 7.12 13.62 8.80
CA LEU A 116 6.14 12.62 9.22
C LEU A 116 4.75 12.97 8.67
N ALA A 117 4.27 14.20 8.84
CA ALA A 117 2.94 14.60 8.39
C ALA A 117 2.75 14.42 6.86
N VAL A 118 3.77 14.77 6.06
CA VAL A 118 3.75 14.52 4.60
C VAL A 118 3.81 13.02 4.30
N THR A 119 4.62 12.28 5.06
CA THR A 119 4.74 10.82 4.95
C THR A 119 3.41 10.13 5.22
N MET A 120 2.63 10.58 6.19
CA MET A 120 1.31 10.03 6.51
C MET A 120 0.35 10.09 5.32
N VAL A 121 0.31 11.23 4.61
CA VAL A 121 -0.52 11.37 3.41
C VAL A 121 -0.07 10.39 2.31
N LEU A 122 1.23 10.29 2.03
CA LEU A 122 1.73 9.38 1.00
C LEU A 122 1.50 7.91 1.37
N ASN A 123 1.77 7.56 2.63
CA ASN A 123 1.55 6.21 3.16
C ASN A 123 0.07 5.85 3.33
N SER A 124 -0.85 6.82 3.24
CA SER A 124 -2.29 6.52 3.22
C SER A 124 -2.75 5.92 1.88
N VAL A 125 -2.16 6.38 0.77
CA VAL A 125 -2.58 5.99 -0.58
C VAL A 125 -1.86 4.71 -1.02
N GLN A 126 -0.58 4.59 -0.67
CA GLN A 126 0.28 3.54 -1.17
C GLN A 126 -0.18 2.12 -0.80
N PRO A 127 -0.49 1.76 0.46
CA PRO A 127 -0.98 0.43 0.82
C PRO A 127 -2.30 0.09 0.13
N VAL A 128 -3.17 1.07 -0.09
CA VAL A 128 -4.45 0.86 -0.77
C VAL A 128 -4.21 0.47 -2.23
N ILE A 129 -3.34 1.18 -2.93
CA ILE A 129 -2.89 0.84 -4.28
C ILE A 129 -2.26 -0.57 -4.32
N SER A 130 -1.41 -0.89 -3.34
CA SER A 130 -0.84 -2.23 -3.20
C SER A 130 -1.92 -3.31 -3.07
N GLY A 131 -3.00 -3.00 -2.34
CA GLY A 131 -4.14 -3.90 -2.17
C GLY A 131 -4.88 -4.12 -3.49
N VAL A 132 -5.09 -3.07 -4.28
CA VAL A 132 -5.68 -3.16 -5.62
C VAL A 132 -4.82 -4.04 -6.54
N ALA A 133 -3.50 -3.86 -6.50
CA ALA A 133 -2.58 -4.67 -7.30
C ALA A 133 -2.58 -6.15 -6.90
N ILE A 134 -2.67 -6.47 -5.60
CA ILE A 134 -2.87 -7.85 -5.14
C ILE A 134 -4.23 -8.37 -5.65
N GLY A 135 -5.27 -7.55 -5.55
CA GLY A 135 -6.61 -7.91 -5.97
C GLY A 135 -6.74 -8.22 -7.47
N GLY A 136 -6.01 -7.50 -8.32
CA GLY A 136 -5.92 -7.71 -9.77
C GLY A 136 -4.83 -8.70 -10.22
N GLY A 137 -3.94 -9.11 -9.31
CA GLY A 137 -2.84 -10.04 -9.61
C GLY A 137 -1.60 -9.39 -10.25
N TRP A 138 -1.43 -8.07 -10.13
CA TRP A 138 -0.28 -7.32 -10.68
C TRP A 138 0.88 -7.18 -9.69
N GLN A 139 0.91 -7.96 -8.61
CA GLN A 139 1.93 -7.82 -7.56
C GLN A 139 3.39 -7.85 -8.08
N ALA A 140 3.66 -8.56 -9.18
CA ALA A 140 4.99 -8.64 -9.77
C ALA A 140 5.40 -7.31 -10.40
N LEU A 141 4.54 -6.70 -11.22
CA LEU A 141 4.76 -5.37 -11.81
C LEU A 141 5.06 -4.35 -10.72
N VAL A 142 4.24 -4.34 -9.68
CA VAL A 142 4.41 -3.40 -8.57
C VAL A 142 5.69 -3.66 -7.78
N ALA A 143 6.10 -4.91 -7.58
CA ALA A 143 7.37 -5.22 -6.95
C ALA A 143 8.57 -4.67 -7.73
N TYR A 144 8.57 -4.75 -9.07
CA TYR A 144 9.61 -4.14 -9.90
C TYR A 144 9.64 -2.62 -9.80
N ILE A 145 8.47 -1.98 -9.82
CA ILE A 145 8.36 -0.52 -9.65
C ILE A 145 8.89 -0.10 -8.27
N ASN A 146 8.54 -0.82 -7.20
CA ASN A 146 9.05 -0.56 -5.85
C ASN A 146 10.58 -0.70 -5.81
N LEU A 147 11.15 -1.74 -6.43
CA LEU A 147 12.59 -1.94 -6.50
C LEU A 147 13.32 -0.75 -7.15
N GLY A 148 12.81 -0.28 -8.29
CA GLY A 148 13.37 0.89 -8.98
C GLY A 148 13.22 2.17 -8.16
N CYS A 149 12.02 2.48 -7.70
CA CYS A 149 11.76 3.76 -7.04
C CYS A 149 12.43 3.87 -5.67
N TYR A 150 12.42 2.79 -4.87
CA TYR A 150 12.97 2.82 -3.52
C TYR A 150 14.48 2.68 -3.52
N TYR A 151 15.01 1.65 -4.19
CA TYR A 151 16.42 1.29 -4.05
C TYR A 151 17.31 1.93 -5.11
N VAL A 152 16.82 2.18 -6.32
CA VAL A 152 17.63 2.82 -7.38
C VAL A 152 17.53 4.34 -7.31
N PHE A 153 16.39 4.90 -6.92
CA PHE A 153 16.19 6.34 -6.85
C PHE A 153 16.20 6.88 -5.42
N GLY A 154 15.27 6.44 -4.56
CA GLY A 154 15.06 7.05 -3.26
C GLY A 154 16.20 6.85 -2.27
N LEU A 155 16.84 5.67 -2.25
CA LEU A 155 17.94 5.35 -1.33
C LEU A 155 19.22 6.15 -1.68
N PRO A 156 19.70 6.19 -2.94
CA PRO A 156 20.80 7.08 -3.31
C PRO A 156 20.49 8.55 -3.06
N LEU A 157 19.26 8.99 -3.33
CA LEU A 157 18.85 10.37 -3.08
C LEU A 157 18.86 10.69 -1.57
N GLY A 158 18.35 9.80 -0.73
CA GLY A 158 18.41 9.91 0.73
C GLY A 158 19.84 9.93 1.26
N PHE A 159 20.73 9.09 0.71
CA PHE A 159 22.14 9.11 1.06
C PHE A 159 22.80 10.46 0.67
N CYS A 160 22.57 10.95 -0.54
CA CYS A 160 23.10 12.25 -0.98
C CYS A 160 22.57 13.40 -0.12
N LEU A 161 21.27 13.48 0.15
CA LEU A 161 20.69 14.54 0.96
C LEU A 161 21.15 14.48 2.43
N GLY A 162 21.23 13.28 3.00
CA GLY A 162 21.64 13.06 4.38
C GLY A 162 23.11 13.39 4.64
N TYR A 163 24.00 12.77 3.88
CA TYR A 163 25.44 12.81 4.14
C TYR A 163 26.16 13.87 3.30
N LEU A 164 25.85 14.01 2.00
CA LEU A 164 26.58 14.93 1.13
C LEU A 164 26.17 16.40 1.36
N LEU A 165 24.88 16.62 1.56
CA LEU A 165 24.32 17.95 1.85
C LEU A 165 24.21 18.25 3.35
N HIS A 166 24.65 17.33 4.21
CA HIS A 166 24.65 17.47 5.68
C HIS A 166 23.26 17.87 6.27
N LEU A 167 22.16 17.46 5.61
CA LEU A 167 20.80 17.69 6.09
C LEU A 167 20.37 16.68 7.18
N GLY A 168 21.26 15.74 7.53
CA GLY A 168 21.08 14.80 8.63
C GLY A 168 19.85 13.90 8.44
N PRO A 169 19.08 13.60 9.50
CA PRO A 169 17.95 12.66 9.45
C PRO A 169 16.84 13.14 8.53
N GLN A 170 16.62 14.46 8.47
CA GLN A 170 15.62 15.08 7.62
C GLN A 170 15.96 14.90 6.14
N GLY A 171 17.24 15.01 5.77
CA GLY A 171 17.71 14.77 4.41
C GLY A 171 17.49 13.33 3.95
N ILE A 172 17.88 12.37 4.80
CA ILE A 172 17.71 10.93 4.52
C ILE A 172 16.23 10.62 4.31
N TRP A 173 15.38 11.03 5.25
CA TRP A 173 13.94 10.79 5.17
C TRP A 173 13.34 11.49 3.95
N ALA A 174 13.64 12.77 3.71
CA ALA A 174 13.12 13.50 2.56
C ALA A 174 13.49 12.84 1.22
N GLY A 175 14.74 12.40 1.04
CA GLY A 175 15.17 11.70 -0.17
C GLY A 175 14.46 10.37 -0.36
N MET A 176 14.24 9.64 0.73
CA MET A 176 13.48 8.39 0.68
C MET A 176 12.00 8.62 0.38
N LEU A 177 11.42 9.68 0.95
CA LEU A 177 10.05 10.10 0.72
C LEU A 177 9.80 10.47 -0.75
N CYS A 178 10.79 11.07 -1.42
CA CYS A 178 10.74 11.31 -2.86
C CYS A 178 10.64 10.01 -3.67
N GLY A 179 11.32 8.94 -3.24
CA GLY A 179 11.18 7.60 -3.84
C GLY A 179 9.77 7.04 -3.67
N THR A 180 9.19 7.17 -2.47
CA THR A 180 7.80 6.82 -2.17
C THR A 180 6.79 7.61 -3.00
N ALA A 181 7.00 8.92 -3.14
CA ALA A 181 6.15 9.80 -3.95
C ALA A 181 6.20 9.43 -5.44
N LEU A 182 7.40 9.17 -5.98
CA LEU A 182 7.58 8.75 -7.36
C LEU A 182 6.89 7.41 -7.63
N GLN A 183 7.07 6.43 -6.74
CA GLN A 183 6.39 5.15 -6.81
C GLN A 183 4.86 5.33 -6.82
N THR A 184 4.34 6.16 -5.92
CA THR A 184 2.90 6.36 -5.77
C THR A 184 2.32 6.99 -7.03
N LEU A 185 3.02 7.97 -7.61
CA LEU A 185 2.62 8.61 -8.86
C LEU A 185 2.61 7.62 -10.03
N ILE A 186 3.64 6.79 -10.15
CA ILE A 186 3.71 5.76 -11.21
C ILE A 186 2.54 4.78 -11.07
N LEU A 187 2.25 4.29 -9.86
CA LEU A 187 1.16 3.35 -9.66
C LEU A 187 -0.23 3.97 -9.87
N LEU A 188 -0.42 5.23 -9.51
CA LEU A 188 -1.65 5.97 -9.84
C LEU A 188 -1.84 6.07 -11.36
N VAL A 189 -0.75 6.34 -12.10
CA VAL A 189 -0.79 6.35 -13.57
C VAL A 189 -1.11 4.98 -14.14
N VAL A 190 -0.51 3.91 -13.60
CA VAL A 190 -0.81 2.53 -14.00
C VAL A 190 -2.29 2.24 -13.79
N ILE A 191 -2.83 2.47 -12.59
CA ILE A 191 -4.26 2.27 -12.26
C ILE A 191 -5.18 3.07 -13.20
N TRP A 192 -4.80 4.30 -13.52
CA TRP A 192 -5.59 5.16 -14.41
C TRP A 192 -5.58 4.66 -15.86
N LYS A 193 -4.47 4.07 -16.30
CA LYS A 193 -4.30 3.48 -17.64
C LYS A 193 -4.79 2.04 -17.75
N THR A 194 -5.05 1.36 -16.63
CA THR A 194 -5.55 -0.02 -16.63
C THR A 194 -6.87 -0.11 -17.37
N ASP A 195 -6.92 -1.04 -18.34
CA ASP A 195 -8.17 -1.49 -18.94
C ASP A 195 -8.84 -2.52 -18.05
N TRP A 196 -9.82 -2.06 -17.28
CA TRP A 196 -10.56 -2.89 -16.34
C TRP A 196 -11.34 -4.02 -17.03
N GLU A 197 -11.77 -3.85 -18.28
CA GLU A 197 -12.48 -4.89 -19.03
C GLU A 197 -11.52 -6.03 -19.40
N ALA A 198 -10.31 -5.69 -19.86
CA ALA A 198 -9.26 -6.67 -20.14
C ALA A 198 -8.83 -7.43 -18.88
N GLU A 199 -8.77 -6.75 -17.73
CA GLU A 199 -8.43 -7.36 -16.45
C GLU A 199 -9.51 -8.30 -15.92
N ALA A 200 -10.79 -7.97 -16.11
CA ALA A 200 -11.88 -8.89 -15.80
C ALA A 200 -11.85 -10.12 -16.72
N ALA A 201 -11.53 -9.94 -18.01
CA ALA A 201 -11.36 -11.06 -18.94
C ALA A 201 -10.21 -12.00 -18.53
N GLN A 202 -9.05 -11.43 -18.19
CA GLN A 202 -7.92 -12.22 -17.67
C GLN A 202 -8.25 -12.92 -16.35
N ALA A 203 -8.96 -12.26 -15.44
CA ALA A 203 -9.41 -12.90 -14.20
C ALA A 203 -10.32 -14.10 -14.49
N ASN A 204 -11.23 -13.97 -15.45
CA ASN A 204 -12.12 -15.05 -15.84
C ASN A 204 -11.37 -16.23 -16.50
N GLU A 205 -10.35 -15.95 -17.31
CA GLU A 205 -9.45 -16.96 -17.88
C GLU A 205 -8.64 -17.69 -16.78
N ARG A 206 -8.13 -16.95 -15.79
CA ARG A 206 -7.45 -17.54 -14.64
C ARG A 206 -8.39 -18.43 -13.82
N ILE A 207 -9.64 -18.03 -13.63
CA ILE A 207 -10.64 -18.83 -12.92
C ILE A 207 -11.04 -20.06 -13.73
N SER A 208 -11.23 -19.96 -15.05
CA SER A 208 -11.62 -21.11 -15.88
C SER A 208 -10.51 -22.16 -16.00
N ALA A 209 -9.24 -21.74 -16.04
CA ALA A 209 -8.10 -22.64 -16.06
C ALA A 209 -7.91 -23.42 -14.74
N TRP A 210 -8.38 -22.88 -13.61
CA TRP A 210 -8.18 -23.46 -12.27
C TRP A 210 -9.46 -23.98 -11.60
N GLY A 211 -10.63 -23.56 -12.08
CA GLY A 211 -11.94 -23.85 -11.50
C GLY A 211 -12.51 -25.23 -11.81
N GLY A 212 -11.81 -26.01 -12.64
CA GLY A 212 -12.31 -27.26 -13.20
C GLY A 212 -13.49 -26.99 -14.16
N GLU A 213 -13.71 -27.87 -15.14
CA GLU A 213 -14.94 -27.86 -15.90
C GLU A 213 -16.10 -28.09 -14.93
N CYS A 214 -16.74 -27.03 -14.43
CA CYS A 214 -18.02 -27.18 -13.78
C CYS A 214 -18.98 -27.65 -14.88
N GLU A 215 -19.25 -28.95 -14.83
CA GLU A 215 -19.94 -29.80 -15.78
C GLU A 215 -21.42 -29.37 -15.96
N SER A 216 -21.62 -28.15 -16.46
CA SER A 216 -22.94 -27.58 -16.74
C SER A 216 -23.55 -28.11 -18.04
N LYS A 217 -22.83 -28.99 -18.77
CA LYS A 217 -23.30 -29.60 -20.03
C LYS A 217 -24.03 -30.94 -19.87
N GLN A 218 -24.10 -31.54 -18.67
CA GLN A 218 -24.79 -32.82 -18.49
C GLN A 218 -26.29 -32.70 -18.17
N LEU A 219 -26.79 -31.54 -17.71
CA LEU A 219 -28.20 -31.39 -17.32
C LEU A 219 -29.17 -31.14 -18.50
N GLU A 220 -28.69 -30.75 -19.68
CA GLU A 220 -29.57 -30.54 -20.86
C GLU A 220 -29.74 -31.78 -21.74
N LYS A 221 -28.97 -32.86 -21.54
CA LYS A 221 -29.03 -34.07 -22.39
C LYS A 221 -29.66 -35.29 -21.72
N GLY A 222 -30.03 -35.21 -20.44
CA GLY A 222 -30.45 -36.36 -19.64
C GLY A 222 -31.93 -36.73 -19.67
N ASP A 223 -32.83 -35.88 -20.17
CA ASP A 223 -34.27 -36.03 -19.86
C ASP A 223 -35.20 -36.02 -21.08
N SER A 224 -34.81 -36.67 -22.17
CA SER A 224 -35.69 -36.84 -23.34
C SER A 224 -36.02 -38.30 -23.67
N ASN A 225 -35.79 -39.27 -22.78
CA ASN A 225 -36.11 -40.66 -23.10
C ASN A 225 -36.32 -41.60 -21.89
N SER A 226 -37.22 -41.25 -20.97
CA SER A 226 -37.77 -42.26 -20.04
C SER A 226 -39.30 -42.27 -20.07
N ASP A 227 -39.83 -43.41 -20.50
CA ASP A 227 -41.26 -43.71 -20.67
C ASP A 227 -41.93 -43.82 -19.27
N PRO A 228 -43.09 -43.18 -18.99
CA PRO A 228 -43.66 -43.10 -17.63
C PRO A 228 -44.18 -44.43 -17.04
N LYS A 229 -43.88 -45.58 -17.63
CA LYS A 229 -44.56 -46.86 -17.31
C LYS A 229 -43.81 -47.81 -16.38
N GLU A 230 -42.57 -47.52 -15.99
CA GLU A 230 -41.81 -48.43 -15.10
C GLU A 230 -41.86 -48.08 -13.60
N ALA A 231 -42.46 -46.96 -13.19
CA ALA A 231 -42.49 -46.56 -11.78
C ALA A 231 -43.49 -47.34 -10.88
N PHE A 232 -44.19 -48.34 -11.40
CA PHE A 232 -45.16 -49.16 -10.65
C PHE A 232 -45.00 -50.66 -10.93
N ARG A 233 -43.83 -51.24 -10.65
CA ARG A 233 -43.72 -52.68 -10.38
C ARG A 233 -42.69 -52.97 -9.30
N VAL A 234 -43.24 -53.21 -8.10
CA VAL A 234 -42.73 -53.93 -6.91
C VAL A 234 -41.52 -53.33 -6.20
#